data_AF-A0A0S6W5T2-F1
#
_entry.id   AF-A0A0S6W5T2-F1
#
_cell.length_a   1.000
_cell.length_b   1.000
_cell.length_c   1.000
_cell.angle_alpha   90.00
_cell.angle_beta   90.00
_cell.angle_gamma   90.00
#
_symmetry.space_group_name_H-M   'P 1'
#
loop_
_entity.id
_entity.type
_entity.pdbx_description
1 polymer ?
#
loop_
_entity_poly.entity_id
_entity_poly.type
_entity_poly.pdbx_seq_one_letter_code
_entity_poly.pdbx_strand_id
1 'polypeptide(L)'
;MSTRAHVEMINKNQKTYQFCVYRDGYPTGVIPNLPDDEQDFEDVRRALRLGDDPEDMPDYYYVISLADRTVEVYDADAASKSWKRGKLLFSGTFADAKRAFSEK
;
A
#
# COMPACT_ATOMS: atom_id res chain seq x y z
N MET A 1 18.51 2.27 -2.40
CA MET A 1 17.66 2.59 -3.56
C MET A 1 16.28 2.89 -3.02
N SER A 2 15.73 4.06 -3.33
CA SER A 2 14.40 4.43 -2.85
C SER A 2 13.35 3.76 -3.72
N THR A 3 12.42 3.08 -3.06
CA THR A 3 11.37 2.31 -3.72
C THR A 3 10.09 3.14 -3.73
N ARG A 4 9.39 3.09 -4.85
CA ARG A 4 8.15 3.80 -5.13
C ARG A 4 6.99 2.84 -5.09
N ALA A 5 5.90 3.23 -4.46
CA ALA A 5 4.69 2.44 -4.52
C ALA A 5 3.46 3.29 -4.80
N HIS A 6 2.57 2.70 -5.59
CA HIS A 6 1.21 3.19 -5.76
C HIS A 6 0.31 2.53 -4.73
N VAL A 7 -0.59 3.29 -4.12
CA VAL A 7 -1.47 2.84 -3.05
C VAL A 7 -2.90 3.20 -3.40
N GLU A 8 -3.72 2.18 -3.62
CA GLU A 8 -5.17 2.32 -3.62
C GLU A 8 -5.69 2.10 -2.20
N MET A 9 -6.32 3.13 -1.64
CA MET A 9 -6.93 3.06 -0.31
C MET A 9 -8.45 3.09 -0.45
N ILE A 10 -9.10 2.00 -0.03
CA ILE A 10 -10.55 1.87 0.00
C ILE A 10 -11.01 2.31 1.40
N ASN A 11 -11.72 3.42 1.47
CA ASN A 11 -12.28 3.94 2.71
C ASN A 11 -13.55 3.16 3.11
N LYS A 12 -13.99 3.30 4.37
CA LYS A 12 -15.18 2.64 4.93
C LYS A 12 -16.47 2.90 4.15
N ASN A 13 -16.53 4.05 3.47
CA ASN A 13 -17.63 4.41 2.58
C ASN A 13 -17.53 3.81 1.17
N GLN A 14 -16.66 2.82 0.96
CA GLN A 14 -16.39 2.15 -0.33
C GLN A 14 -15.85 3.08 -1.42
N LYS A 15 -15.38 4.28 -1.07
CA LYS A 15 -14.66 5.15 -2.00
C LYS A 15 -13.19 4.76 -2.06
N THR A 16 -12.68 4.61 -3.27
CA THR A 16 -11.27 4.36 -3.55
C THR A 16 -10.53 5.67 -3.79
N TYR A 17 -9.39 5.81 -3.14
CA TYR A 17 -8.47 6.93 -3.29
C TYR A 17 -7.12 6.40 -3.75
N GLN A 18 -6.44 7.15 -4.60
CA GLN A 18 -5.14 6.77 -5.15
C GLN A 18 -4.07 7.70 -4.61
N PHE A 19 -2.97 7.11 -4.16
CA PHE A 19 -1.84 7.83 -3.59
C PHE A 19 -0.51 7.22 -4.05
N CYS A 20 0.56 7.97 -3.86
CA CYS A 20 1.92 7.48 -3.95
C CYS A 20 2.59 7.46 -2.58
N VAL A 21 3.61 6.63 -2.42
CA VAL A 21 4.47 6.65 -1.23
C VAL A 21 5.91 6.33 -1.60
N TYR A 22 6.82 7.12 -1.07
CA TYR A 22 8.26 7.00 -1.26
C TYR A 22 8.90 6.63 0.08
N ARG A 23 9.40 5.39 0.19
CA ARG A 23 10.13 4.91 1.38
C ARG A 23 11.24 3.93 0.98
N ASP A 24 12.28 3.86 1.80
CA ASP A 24 13.31 2.85 1.65
C ASP A 24 12.86 1.54 2.31
N GLY A 25 13.20 0.39 1.69
CA GLY A 25 12.99 -0.93 2.28
C GLY A 25 11.56 -1.47 2.16
N TYR A 26 11.00 -1.54 0.95
CA TYR A 26 9.68 -2.15 0.76
C TYR A 26 9.74 -3.69 0.71
N PRO A 27 8.68 -4.40 1.14
CA PRO A 27 7.41 -3.92 1.74
C PRO A 27 7.47 -3.48 3.21
N THR A 28 8.60 -3.73 3.89
CA THR A 28 8.76 -3.56 5.34
C THR A 28 8.72 -2.09 5.80
N GLY A 29 8.86 -1.12 4.90
CA GLY A 29 8.72 0.30 5.20
C GLY A 29 7.28 0.81 5.35
N VAL A 30 6.28 0.09 4.80
CA VAL A 30 4.86 0.51 4.79
C VAL A 30 3.99 -0.36 5.68
N ILE A 31 4.13 -1.68 5.58
CA ILE A 31 3.27 -2.64 6.29
C ILE A 31 3.24 -2.43 7.82
N PRO A 32 4.37 -2.18 8.52
CA PRO A 32 4.35 -1.94 9.97
C PRO A 32 3.58 -0.68 10.37
N ASN A 33 3.41 0.29 9.47
CA ASN A 33 2.71 1.55 9.74
C ASN A 33 1.21 1.47 9.44
N LEU A 34 0.69 0.31 9.00
CA LEU A 34 -0.74 0.08 8.90
C LEU A 34 -1.39 0.20 10.30
N PRO A 35 -2.61 0.73 10.41
CA PRO A 35 -3.25 0.94 11.71
C PRO A 35 -3.63 -0.39 12.37
N ASP A 36 -3.33 -0.52 13.67
CA ASP A 36 -3.76 -1.67 14.50
C ASP A 36 -5.21 -1.56 14.96
N ASP A 37 -5.74 -0.34 15.00
CA ASP A 37 -7.10 -0.03 15.42
C ASP A 37 -7.84 0.74 14.32
N GLU A 38 -9.14 0.89 14.49
CA GLU A 38 -9.93 1.69 13.58
C GLU A 38 -9.52 3.17 13.67
N GLN A 39 -8.96 3.69 12.57
CA GLN A 39 -8.52 5.09 12.47
C GLN A 39 -9.28 5.82 11.37
N ASP A 40 -9.29 7.14 11.45
CA ASP A 40 -9.81 8.00 10.41
C ASP A 40 -8.91 7.98 9.18
N PHE A 41 -9.52 8.12 8.00
CA PHE A 41 -8.85 8.04 6.71
C PHE A 41 -7.64 8.98 6.61
N GLU A 42 -7.78 10.23 7.07
CA GLU A 42 -6.71 11.22 7.02
C GLU A 42 -5.57 10.90 7.99
N ASP A 43 -5.87 10.27 9.14
CA ASP A 43 -4.84 9.84 10.08
C ASP A 43 -4.02 8.70 9.50
N VAL A 44 -4.68 7.73 8.86
CA VAL A 44 -3.99 6.63 8.15
C VAL A 44 -3.14 7.19 7.00
N ARG A 45 -3.69 8.11 6.21
CA ARG A 45 -2.98 8.78 5.12
C ARG A 45 -1.70 9.45 5.62
N ARG A 46 -1.78 10.17 6.74
CA ARG A 46 -0.63 10.85 7.37
C ARG A 46 0.38 9.87 7.95
N ALA A 47 -0.07 8.82 8.64
CA ALA A 47 0.79 7.79 9.22
C ALA A 47 1.62 7.07 8.16
N LEU A 48 0.98 6.73 7.04
CA LEU A 48 1.63 6.09 5.90
C LEU A 48 2.45 7.05 5.03
N ARG A 49 2.33 8.37 5.26
CA ARG A 49 2.98 9.44 4.47
C ARG A 49 2.61 9.38 2.99
N LEU A 50 1.32 9.21 2.72
CA LEU A 50 0.78 9.12 1.36
C LEU A 50 0.72 10.51 0.70
N GLY A 51 1.31 10.63 -0.48
CA GLY A 51 1.26 11.81 -1.34
C GLY A 51 0.19 11.70 -2.43
N ASP A 52 -0.30 12.85 -2.90
CA ASP A 52 -1.24 12.92 -4.04
C ASP A 52 -0.52 12.96 -5.40
N ASP A 53 0.82 12.98 -5.39
CA ASP A 53 1.59 13.10 -6.62
C ASP A 53 1.40 11.84 -7.48
N PRO A 54 1.08 11.98 -8.77
CA PRO A 54 1.01 10.84 -9.67
C PRO A 54 2.40 10.19 -9.77
N GLU A 55 2.47 8.88 -9.52
CA GLU A 55 3.68 8.09 -9.72
C GLU A 55 3.57 7.33 -11.05
N ASP A 56 4.40 7.70 -12.01
CA ASP A 56 4.36 7.14 -13.36
C ASP A 56 5.05 5.77 -13.45
N MET A 57 5.96 5.45 -12.52
CA MET A 57 6.76 4.22 -12.52
C MET A 57 6.93 3.67 -11.09
N PRO A 58 5.85 3.15 -10.45
CA PRO A 58 5.97 2.51 -9.15
C PRO A 58 6.70 1.17 -9.27
N ASP A 59 7.45 0.78 -8.25
CA ASP A 59 8.05 -0.56 -8.12
C ASP A 59 7.05 -1.56 -7.53
N TYR A 60 6.09 -1.08 -6.72
CA TYR A 60 5.08 -1.90 -6.06
C TYR A 60 3.71 -1.25 -6.13
N TYR A 61 2.68 -2.06 -5.94
CA TYR A 61 1.31 -1.60 -5.86
C TYR A 61 0.59 -2.19 -4.65
N TYR A 62 -0.16 -1.36 -3.94
CA TYR A 62 -0.91 -1.74 -2.76
C TYR A 62 -2.40 -1.50 -2.96
N VAL A 63 -3.20 -2.43 -2.45
CA VAL A 63 -4.63 -2.20 -2.20
C VAL A 63 -4.84 -2.31 -0.71
N ILE A 64 -5.19 -1.21 -0.05
CA ILE A 64 -5.44 -1.13 1.40
C ILE A 64 -6.94 -0.90 1.57
N SER A 65 -7.67 -1.90 2.05
CA SER A 65 -9.06 -1.73 2.47
C SER A 65 -9.11 -1.37 3.95
N LEU A 66 -9.49 -0.13 4.27
CA LEU A 66 -9.80 0.27 5.65
C LEU A 66 -11.14 -0.30 6.12
N ALA A 67 -12.05 -0.58 5.18
CA ALA A 67 -13.35 -1.18 5.47
C ALA A 67 -13.18 -2.64 5.95
N ASP A 68 -12.38 -3.41 5.23
CA ASP A 68 -12.20 -4.85 5.48
C ASP A 68 -10.92 -5.16 6.28
N ARG A 69 -10.10 -4.14 6.53
CA ARG A 69 -8.79 -4.23 7.19
C ARG A 69 -7.85 -5.21 6.51
N THR A 70 -7.89 -5.22 5.18
CA THR A 70 -7.09 -6.09 4.32
C THR A 70 -6.09 -5.29 3.52
N VAL A 71 -4.95 -5.92 3.22
CA VAL A 71 -3.95 -5.38 2.32
C VAL A 71 -3.56 -6.41 1.29
N GLU A 72 -3.43 -5.93 0.06
CA GLU A 72 -2.85 -6.67 -1.05
C GLU A 72 -1.60 -5.94 -1.51
N VAL A 73 -0.54 -6.69 -1.78
CA VAL A 73 0.74 -6.18 -2.28
C VAL A 73 1.03 -6.87 -3.60
N TYR A 74 1.31 -6.08 -4.61
CA TYR A 74 1.65 -6.52 -5.95
C TYR A 74 3.01 -5.97 -6.34
N ASP A 75 3.73 -6.73 -7.16
CA ASP A 75 4.88 -6.25 -7.92
C ASP A 75 4.39 -5.35 -9.06
N ALA A 76 5.21 -4.39 -9.48
CA ALA A 76 4.88 -3.58 -10.65
C ALA A 76 5.15 -4.36 -11.94
N ASP A 77 4.18 -4.34 -12.86
CA ASP A 77 4.39 -4.87 -14.20
C ASP A 77 5.22 -3.88 -15.04
N ALA A 78 6.55 -3.97 -14.93
CA ALA A 78 7.49 -3.13 -15.68
C ALA A 78 7.40 -3.30 -17.21
N ALA A 79 6.70 -4.33 -17.71
CA ALA A 79 6.51 -4.54 -19.15
C ALA A 79 5.31 -3.74 -19.72
N SER A 80 4.45 -3.19 -18.86
CA SER A 80 3.29 -2.40 -19.26
C SER A 80 3.59 -0.91 -19.33
N LYS A 81 3.31 -0.28 -20.48
CA LYS A 81 3.36 1.20 -20.65
C LYS A 81 2.26 1.96 -19.91
N SER A 82 1.27 1.25 -19.37
CA SER A 82 0.14 1.79 -18.61
C SER A 82 0.00 1.01 -17.32
N TRP A 83 -0.24 1.70 -16.21
CA TRP A 83 -0.21 1.15 -14.85
C TRP A 83 -1.01 -0.15 -14.74
N LYS A 84 -0.33 -1.27 -14.50
CA LYS A 84 -0.96 -2.56 -14.24
C LYS A 84 -0.40 -3.19 -12.99
N ARG A 85 -1.31 -3.75 -12.18
CA ARG A 85 -0.98 -4.67 -11.11
C ARG A 85 -0.25 -5.86 -11.74
N GLY A 86 1.01 -6.06 -11.35
CA GLY A 86 1.79 -7.21 -11.79
C GLY A 86 1.41 -8.44 -10.98
N LYS A 87 2.42 -9.16 -10.48
CA LYS A 87 2.22 -10.38 -9.70
C LYS A 87 1.77 -10.05 -8.28
N LEU A 88 0.73 -10.72 -7.79
CA LEU A 88 0.36 -10.67 -6.38
C LEU A 88 1.50 -11.28 -5.52
N LEU A 89 2.04 -10.48 -4.61
CA LEU A 89 3.07 -10.87 -3.66
C LEU A 89 2.48 -11.27 -2.31
N PHE A 90 1.40 -10.60 -1.88
CA PHE A 90 0.74 -10.87 -0.61
C PHE A 90 -0.73 -10.43 -0.67
N SER A 91 -1.61 -11.18 0.00
CA SER A 91 -2.98 -10.77 0.29
C SER A 91 -3.38 -11.32 1.65
N GLY A 92 -3.99 -10.49 2.50
CA GLY A 92 -4.40 -10.89 3.85
C GLY A 92 -4.84 -9.71 4.69
N THR A 93 -5.02 -9.93 6.00
CA THR A 93 -5.34 -8.86 6.95
C THR A 93 -4.12 -7.99 7.26
N PHE A 94 -4.32 -6.80 7.83
CA PHE A 94 -3.21 -5.99 8.34
C PHE A 94 -2.34 -6.75 9.35
N ALA A 95 -2.97 -7.57 10.22
CA ALA A 95 -2.25 -8.39 11.19
C ALA A 95 -1.38 -9.46 10.50
N ASP A 96 -1.90 -10.12 9.45
CA ASP A 96 -1.16 -11.10 8.67
C ASP A 96 0.02 -10.46 7.94
N ALA A 97 -0.20 -9.30 7.35
CA ALA A 97 0.85 -8.57 6.65
C ALA A 97 1.96 -8.17 7.63
N LYS A 98 1.61 -7.58 8.78
CA LYS A 98 2.59 -7.20 9.81
C LYS A 98 3.42 -8.38 10.25
N ARG A 99 2.79 -9.53 10.50
CA ARG A 99 3.51 -10.77 10.85
C ARG A 99 4.41 -11.27 9.72
N ALA A 100 3.95 -11.27 8.48
CA ALA A 100 4.72 -11.73 7.33
C ALA A 100 5.93 -10.84 7.02
N PHE A 101 5.85 -9.55 7.34
CA PHE A 101 6.86 -8.54 7.03
C PHE A 101 7.61 -8.00 8.25
N SER A 102 7.33 -8.45 9.49
CA SER A 102 8.10 -8.10 10.69
C SER A 102 9.30 -9.01 10.94
N GLU A 103 9.37 -10.19 10.32
CA GLU A 103 10.42 -11.20 10.54
C GLU A 103 11.55 -11.20 9.50
N LYS A 104 11.72 -10.11 8.73
CA LYS A 104 12.79 -9.99 7.72
C LYS A 104 13.70 -8.79 7.93
#